data_AF-A0A9D1NUY0-F1
#
_entry.id   AF-A0A9D1NUY0-F1
#
_cell.length_a   1.000
_cell.length_b   1.000
_cell.length_c   1.000
_cell.angle_alpha   90.00
_cell.angle_beta   90.00
_cell.angle_gamma   90.00
#
_symmetry.space_group_name_H-M   'P 1'
#
loop_
_entity.id
_entity.type
_entity.pdbx_description
1 polymer ?
#
loop_
_entity_poly.entity_id
_entity_poly.type
_entity_poly.pdbx_seq_one_letter_code
_entity_poly.pdbx_strand_id
1 'polypeptide(L)'
;MEKKDQKSTGLMIGAIVAGAVDVILAVLLVLSLLVKTGQGEDLKPELSTEFAENAETYGQVQQNGEYTAQETVQYASGAASAQSNTQEDASNQTAGADGTETTDSGGIYEGFVFPDSNEVALTDSRIQETVTNASLCRRAINEIYARHGYAFTKQENTDFFNQYDWYKNMPKESDMSVVAGRFSSVEKANVEKLQAYENSKGWS
;
A
#
# COMPACT_ATOMS: atom_id res chain seq x y z
N MET A 1 -48.45 -16.35 81.74
CA MET A 1 -47.01 -16.01 81.66
C MET A 1 -46.75 -15.51 80.26
N GLU A 2 -46.06 -14.38 80.19
CA GLU A 2 -45.93 -13.50 79.03
C GLU A 2 -44.44 -13.39 78.67
N LYS A 3 -44.16 -13.05 77.40
CA LYS A 3 -42.91 -12.52 76.82
C LYS A 3 -41.91 -13.57 76.31
N LYS A 4 -41.17 -13.36 75.21
CA LYS A 4 -41.09 -12.27 74.20
C LYS A 4 -40.28 -12.81 73.02
N ASP A 5 -40.63 -12.42 71.80
CA ASP A 5 -39.78 -12.62 70.61
C ASP A 5 -38.51 -11.77 70.71
N GLN A 6 -37.35 -12.38 70.44
CA GLN A 6 -36.07 -11.68 70.31
C GLN A 6 -35.59 -11.77 68.85
N LYS A 7 -35.64 -10.62 68.17
CA LYS A 7 -35.21 -10.43 66.79
C LYS A 7 -33.67 -10.52 66.70
N SER A 8 -33.16 -11.36 65.80
CA SER A 8 -31.73 -11.57 65.58
C SER A 8 -31.06 -10.37 64.91
N THR A 9 -30.17 -9.72 65.64
CA THR A 9 -29.22 -8.69 65.19
C THR A 9 -28.07 -9.37 64.43
N GLY A 10 -28.35 -9.94 63.27
CA GLY A 10 -27.38 -10.78 62.53
C GLY A 10 -27.12 -10.39 61.08
N LEU A 11 -27.72 -9.30 60.57
CA LEU A 11 -27.67 -8.95 59.13
C LEU A 11 -27.33 -7.48 58.86
N MET A 12 -26.54 -6.83 59.72
CA MET A 12 -26.14 -5.42 59.51
C MET A 12 -24.63 -5.19 59.57
N ILE A 13 -23.81 -6.24 59.37
CA ILE A 13 -22.34 -6.09 59.30
C ILE A 13 -21.78 -6.56 57.94
N GLY A 14 -22.50 -7.41 57.19
CA GLY A 14 -22.04 -7.89 55.88
C GLY A 14 -22.15 -6.89 54.71
N ALA A 15 -22.94 -5.82 54.84
CA ALA A 15 -23.17 -4.88 53.73
C ALA A 15 -22.30 -3.60 53.76
N ILE A 16 -21.65 -3.30 54.89
CA ILE A 16 -20.84 -2.07 55.03
C ILE A 16 -19.40 -2.28 54.53
N VAL A 17 -18.86 -3.49 54.70
CA VAL A 17 -17.44 -3.78 54.37
C VAL A 17 -17.22 -3.89 52.85
N ALA A 18 -18.17 -4.45 52.09
CA ALA A 18 -18.07 -4.54 50.63
C ALA A 18 -18.23 -3.16 49.94
N GLY A 19 -19.12 -2.31 50.45
CA GLY A 19 -19.27 -0.94 49.94
C GLY A 19 -18.06 -0.05 50.23
N ALA A 20 -17.40 -0.21 51.38
CA ALA A 20 -16.22 0.57 51.72
C ALA A 20 -15.02 0.28 50.80
N VAL A 21 -14.80 -0.98 50.42
CA VAL A 21 -13.70 -1.36 49.52
C VAL A 21 -13.89 -0.80 48.11
N ASP A 22 -15.12 -0.85 47.59
CA ASP A 22 -15.42 -0.38 46.24
C ASP A 22 -15.38 1.16 46.15
N VAL A 23 -15.83 1.86 47.21
CA VAL A 23 -15.68 3.31 47.32
C VAL A 23 -14.21 3.72 47.45
N ILE A 24 -13.38 2.96 48.18
CA ILE A 24 -11.94 3.23 48.28
C ILE A 24 -11.26 3.04 46.91
N LEU A 25 -11.61 1.98 46.15
CA LEU A 25 -11.08 1.77 44.80
C LEU A 25 -11.51 2.87 43.82
N ALA A 26 -12.77 3.30 43.86
CA ALA A 26 -13.26 4.40 43.02
C ALA A 26 -12.57 5.72 43.36
N VAL A 27 -12.33 6.00 44.65
CA VAL A 27 -11.58 7.19 45.10
C VAL A 27 -10.11 7.11 44.67
N LEU A 28 -9.46 5.95 44.72
CA LEU A 28 -8.09 5.75 44.23
C LEU A 28 -7.99 5.91 42.70
N LEU A 29 -8.99 5.44 41.93
CA LEU A 29 -9.07 5.65 40.49
C LEU A 29 -9.27 7.12 40.11
N VAL A 30 -10.12 7.83 40.84
CA VAL A 30 -10.32 9.28 40.62
C VAL A 30 -9.08 10.07 41.03
N LEU A 31 -8.41 9.71 42.14
CA LEU A 31 -7.16 10.35 42.56
C LEU A 31 -6.01 10.11 41.57
N SER A 32 -5.92 8.92 40.96
CA SER A 32 -4.90 8.63 39.93
C SER A 32 -5.14 9.39 38.62
N LEU A 33 -6.39 9.78 38.30
CA LEU A 33 -6.68 10.68 37.18
C LEU A 33 -6.38 12.16 37.50
N LEU A 34 -6.30 12.55 38.78
CA LEU A 34 -5.94 13.90 39.20
C LEU A 34 -4.43 14.11 39.37
N VAL A 35 -3.62 13.06 39.34
CA VAL A 35 -2.16 13.18 39.18
C VAL A 35 -1.88 13.58 37.73
N LYS A 36 -2.04 14.88 37.45
CA LYS A 36 -1.43 15.51 36.28
C LYS A 36 0.07 15.25 36.34
N THR A 37 0.55 14.45 35.41
CA THR A 37 1.96 14.31 35.07
C THR A 37 2.50 15.68 34.65
N GLY A 38 2.96 16.44 35.64
CA GLY A 38 3.76 17.63 35.48
C GLY A 38 5.16 17.32 36.00
N GLN A 39 5.95 16.68 35.16
CA GLN A 39 7.41 16.68 35.24
C GLN A 39 7.93 16.35 33.84
N GLY A 40 8.28 17.41 33.12
CA GLY A 40 9.11 17.30 31.93
C GLY A 40 10.49 16.84 32.40
N GLU A 41 10.84 15.61 32.03
CA GLU A 41 12.22 15.20 31.97
C GLU A 41 12.76 15.75 30.65
N ASP A 42 13.63 16.75 30.73
CA ASP A 42 14.43 17.26 29.61
C ASP A 42 15.35 16.14 29.11
N LEU A 43 14.82 15.26 28.27
CA LEU A 43 15.64 14.39 27.44
C LEU A 43 16.20 15.24 26.29
N LYS A 44 17.35 15.89 26.55
CA LYS A 44 18.21 16.38 25.48
C LYS A 44 18.51 15.19 24.55
N PRO A 45 18.14 15.24 23.25
CA PRO A 45 18.70 14.31 22.30
C PRO A 45 20.19 14.65 22.20
N GLU A 46 21.05 13.84 22.81
CA GLU A 46 22.47 13.88 22.46
C GLU A 46 22.58 13.26 21.06
N LEU A 47 22.48 14.13 20.06
CA LEU A 47 22.79 13.83 18.68
C LEU A 47 24.26 13.41 18.65
N SER A 48 24.55 12.17 18.29
CA SER A 48 25.93 11.72 18.14
C SER A 48 26.67 12.69 17.22
N THR A 49 27.88 13.10 17.59
CA THR A 49 28.77 14.01 16.85
C THR A 49 29.16 13.52 15.44
N GLU A 50 28.56 12.42 15.01
CA GLU A 50 28.69 11.75 13.72
C GLU A 50 27.64 12.21 12.70
N PHE A 51 26.53 12.81 13.15
CA PHE A 51 25.53 13.41 12.27
C PHE A 51 25.86 14.89 12.05
N ALA A 52 26.91 15.13 11.25
CA ALA A 52 27.08 16.43 10.63
C ALA A 52 25.93 16.66 9.63
N GLU A 53 25.09 17.63 9.94
CA GLU A 53 24.02 18.12 9.08
C GLU A 53 24.63 18.61 7.75
N ASN A 54 24.51 17.84 6.66
CA ASN A 54 24.99 18.26 5.35
C ASN A 54 24.00 19.22 4.67
N ALA A 55 23.63 20.29 5.40
CA ALA A 55 22.64 21.29 5.00
C ALA A 55 23.08 22.18 3.83
N GLU A 56 24.32 22.06 3.34
CA GLU A 56 24.85 22.96 2.31
C GLU A 56 24.76 22.43 0.86
N THR A 57 24.16 21.26 0.61
CA THR A 57 23.92 20.77 -0.78
C THR A 57 22.43 20.66 -1.12
N TYR A 58 21.63 21.63 -0.69
CA TYR A 58 20.34 21.94 -1.32
C TYR A 58 20.33 23.40 -1.74
N GLY A 59 21.26 23.74 -2.63
CA GLY A 59 21.26 25.01 -3.34
C GLY A 59 20.15 25.02 -4.39
N GLN A 60 19.13 25.85 -4.13
CA GLN A 60 18.50 26.75 -5.11
C GLN A 60 18.41 26.20 -6.55
N VAL A 61 17.37 25.43 -6.88
CA VAL A 61 17.01 25.22 -8.29
C VAL A 61 16.12 26.41 -8.70
N GLN A 62 16.69 27.34 -9.47
CA GLN A 62 15.95 28.41 -10.11
C GLN A 62 14.96 27.81 -11.11
N GLN A 63 13.67 27.94 -10.81
CA GLN A 63 12.59 27.61 -11.73
C GLN A 63 12.52 28.70 -12.81
N ASN A 64 13.32 28.56 -13.87
CA ASN A 64 13.03 29.22 -15.14
C ASN A 64 13.61 28.41 -16.30
N GLY A 65 12.77 27.52 -16.85
CA GLY A 65 13.03 26.81 -18.09
C GLY A 65 11.79 26.88 -18.95
N GLU A 66 11.78 27.81 -19.90
CA GLU A 66 10.80 27.90 -20.97
C GLU A 66 11.05 26.72 -21.92
N TYR A 67 10.08 25.79 -22.03
CA TYR A 67 10.21 24.65 -22.95
C TYR A 67 9.98 25.12 -24.39
N THR A 68 11.05 25.22 -25.17
CA THR A 68 10.97 25.31 -26.63
C THR A 68 11.48 23.99 -27.22
N ALA A 69 10.57 23.19 -27.76
CA ALA A 69 10.92 21.99 -28.50
C ALA A 69 11.26 22.38 -29.95
N GLN A 70 12.55 22.50 -30.25
CA GLN A 70 13.06 22.49 -31.61
C GLN A 70 14.32 21.63 -31.62
N GLU A 71 14.21 20.41 -32.13
CA GLU A 71 15.26 19.68 -32.84
C GLU A 71 14.63 18.41 -33.44
N THR A 72 14.55 18.39 -34.77
CA THR A 72 14.15 17.21 -35.54
C THR A 72 15.39 16.35 -35.77
N VAL A 73 15.42 15.12 -35.24
CA VAL A 73 16.50 14.18 -35.56
C VAL A 73 16.30 13.62 -36.98
N GLN A 74 17.20 14.03 -37.89
CA GLN A 74 17.37 13.44 -39.22
C GLN A 74 18.18 12.15 -39.11
N TYR A 75 17.61 11.03 -39.56
CA TYR A 75 18.34 9.78 -39.77
C TYR A 75 18.96 9.79 -41.17
N ALA A 76 20.30 9.80 -41.23
CA ALA A 76 21.03 9.55 -42.47
C ALA A 76 21.04 8.02 -42.74
N SER A 77 20.13 7.57 -43.60
CA SER A 77 20.18 6.23 -44.19
C SER A 77 21.08 6.24 -45.43
N GLY A 78 22.29 5.68 -45.29
CA GLY A 78 23.20 5.40 -46.40
C GLY A 78 22.78 4.10 -47.10
N ALA A 79 22.50 4.21 -48.40
CA ALA A 79 22.02 3.13 -49.26
C ALA A 79 23.09 2.08 -49.61
N ALA A 80 22.67 0.80 -49.67
CA ALA A 80 23.18 -0.19 -50.61
C ALA A 80 22.10 -1.24 -50.93
N SER A 81 21.45 -1.03 -52.09
CA SER A 81 20.88 -2.00 -53.06
C SER A 81 20.07 -3.22 -52.59
N ALA A 82 18.77 -3.24 -52.91
CA ALA A 82 18.21 -4.12 -53.95
C ALA A 82 16.77 -3.70 -54.29
N GLN A 83 16.48 -3.70 -55.59
CA GLN A 83 15.28 -3.21 -56.26
C GLN A 83 14.26 -4.34 -56.41
N SER A 84 12.98 -4.09 -56.09
CA SER A 84 11.82 -4.29 -56.99
C SER A 84 10.49 -4.56 -56.26
N ASN A 85 9.59 -3.58 -56.41
CA ASN A 85 8.17 -3.65 -56.80
C ASN A 85 7.08 -4.37 -55.97
N THR A 86 6.13 -3.53 -55.50
CA THR A 86 4.64 -3.58 -55.68
C THR A 86 3.91 -4.76 -54.98
N GLN A 87 2.89 -4.60 -54.13
CA GLN A 87 1.68 -3.77 -54.25
C GLN A 87 0.91 -3.72 -52.91
N GLU A 88 0.13 -2.65 -52.74
CA GLU A 88 -0.99 -2.45 -51.81
C GLU A 88 -2.01 -3.61 -51.82
N ASP A 89 -2.63 -3.94 -50.69
CA ASP A 89 -4.03 -3.55 -50.37
C ASP A 89 -4.55 -4.28 -49.11
N ALA A 90 -5.54 -3.65 -48.50
CA ALA A 90 -6.09 -3.75 -47.19
C ALA A 90 -6.98 -4.98 -46.88
N SER A 91 -7.27 -5.04 -45.58
CA SER A 91 -8.47 -5.59 -44.93
C SER A 91 -8.56 -7.12 -44.77
N ASN A 92 -8.74 -7.58 -43.53
CA ASN A 92 -10.09 -7.89 -43.06
C ASN A 92 -10.15 -8.08 -41.55
N GLN A 93 -11.11 -7.41 -40.93
CA GLN A 93 -11.55 -7.57 -39.56
C GLN A 93 -12.54 -8.74 -39.52
N THR A 94 -12.47 -9.64 -38.55
CA THR A 94 -13.62 -10.47 -38.18
C THR A 94 -13.59 -10.75 -36.68
N ALA A 95 -14.65 -10.27 -36.03
CA ALA A 95 -15.01 -10.56 -34.66
C ALA A 95 -15.70 -11.92 -34.56
N GLY A 96 -15.52 -12.62 -33.44
CA GLY A 96 -16.42 -13.72 -33.07
C GLY A 96 -15.91 -14.68 -32.01
N ALA A 97 -16.41 -14.48 -30.79
CA ALA A 97 -16.76 -15.49 -29.79
C ALA A 97 -15.66 -16.18 -28.96
N ASP A 98 -15.78 -15.93 -27.65
CA ASP A 98 -15.65 -16.91 -26.56
C ASP A 98 -14.37 -17.75 -26.56
N GLY A 99 -13.28 -17.10 -26.16
CA GLY A 99 -12.07 -17.75 -25.72
C GLY A 99 -11.84 -17.37 -24.26
N THR A 100 -11.90 -18.35 -23.37
CA THR A 100 -11.22 -18.29 -22.08
C THR A 100 -9.75 -17.99 -22.36
N GLU A 101 -9.39 -16.71 -22.35
CA GLU A 101 -8.01 -16.27 -22.53
C GLU A 101 -7.22 -16.68 -21.29
N THR A 102 -6.72 -17.91 -21.35
CA THR A 102 -5.57 -18.31 -20.56
C THR A 102 -4.38 -17.70 -21.28
N THR A 103 -4.21 -16.38 -21.11
CA THR A 103 -3.09 -15.66 -21.71
C THR A 103 -1.84 -16.13 -20.99
N ASP A 104 -1.08 -17.00 -21.67
CA ASP A 104 0.33 -17.28 -21.39
C ASP A 104 1.12 -15.98 -21.64
N SER A 105 0.98 -15.04 -20.71
CA SER A 105 1.48 -13.66 -20.77
C SER A 105 2.50 -13.38 -19.67
N GLY A 106 3.26 -14.41 -19.28
CA GLY A 106 4.27 -14.31 -18.23
C GLY A 106 5.29 -13.22 -18.53
N GLY A 107 5.94 -13.24 -19.69
CA GLY A 107 6.90 -12.21 -20.09
C GLY A 107 7.87 -11.79 -18.95
N ILE A 108 8.11 -10.48 -18.82
CA ILE A 108 8.92 -9.93 -17.71
C ILE A 108 8.18 -9.87 -16.36
N TYR A 109 6.89 -10.23 -16.35
CA TYR A 109 6.01 -10.25 -15.18
C TYR A 109 5.63 -11.68 -14.78
N GLU A 110 6.44 -12.66 -15.17
CA GLU A 110 6.20 -14.06 -14.84
C GLU A 110 6.20 -14.22 -13.32
N GLY A 111 5.26 -15.01 -12.80
CA GLY A 111 5.07 -15.17 -11.36
C GLY A 111 4.22 -14.10 -10.68
N PHE A 112 3.74 -13.08 -11.43
CA PHE A 112 2.77 -12.12 -10.93
C PHE A 112 1.37 -12.74 -10.84
N VAL A 113 0.54 -12.23 -9.93
CA VAL A 113 -0.88 -12.65 -9.80
C VAL A 113 -1.64 -12.31 -11.08
N PHE A 114 -1.38 -11.14 -11.65
CA PHE A 114 -1.96 -10.68 -12.92
C PHE A 114 -0.88 -10.07 -13.82
N PRO A 115 -0.17 -10.89 -14.62
CA PRO A 115 0.97 -10.44 -15.43
C PRO A 115 0.63 -9.33 -16.44
N ASP A 116 -0.62 -9.24 -16.88
CA ASP A 116 -1.16 -8.30 -17.86
C ASP A 116 -1.91 -7.10 -17.24
N SER A 117 -1.91 -6.96 -15.91
CA SER A 117 -2.71 -5.92 -15.20
C SER A 117 -2.28 -4.46 -15.47
N ASN A 118 -1.18 -4.25 -16.22
CA ASN A 118 -0.76 -2.95 -16.74
C ASN A 118 -1.58 -2.53 -17.97
N GLU A 119 -2.18 -3.49 -18.67
CA GLU A 119 -2.87 -3.28 -19.95
C GLU A 119 -4.33 -3.75 -19.92
N VAL A 120 -4.62 -4.80 -19.14
CA VAL A 120 -5.94 -5.45 -19.11
C VAL A 120 -6.69 -5.12 -17.83
N ALA A 121 -7.95 -4.69 -17.96
CA ALA A 121 -8.83 -4.44 -16.83
C ALA A 121 -9.25 -5.76 -16.16
N LEU A 122 -9.15 -5.81 -14.84
CA LEU A 122 -9.54 -6.97 -14.05
C LEU A 122 -11.06 -7.09 -13.96
N THR A 123 -11.58 -8.29 -14.19
CA THR A 123 -12.99 -8.61 -13.95
C THR A 123 -13.17 -9.21 -12.56
N ASP A 124 -14.37 -9.10 -12.00
CA ASP A 124 -14.65 -9.63 -10.66
C ASP A 124 -14.49 -11.16 -10.62
N SER A 125 -14.87 -11.86 -11.71
CA SER A 125 -14.67 -13.31 -11.84
C SER A 125 -13.19 -13.67 -11.80
N ARG A 126 -12.36 -12.97 -12.58
CA ARG A 126 -10.91 -13.23 -12.65
C ARG A 126 -10.23 -12.98 -11.29
N ILE A 127 -10.64 -11.92 -10.57
CA ILE A 127 -10.17 -11.67 -9.21
C ILE A 127 -10.62 -12.79 -8.27
N GLN A 128 -11.88 -13.19 -8.31
CA GLN A 128 -12.40 -14.25 -7.44
C GLN A 128 -11.75 -15.61 -7.67
N GLU A 129 -11.48 -15.96 -8.93
CA GLU A 129 -10.84 -17.23 -9.32
C GLU A 129 -9.36 -17.27 -8.95
N THR A 130 -8.66 -16.14 -9.06
CA THR A 130 -7.20 -16.07 -8.85
C THR A 130 -6.83 -15.72 -7.42
N VAL A 131 -7.53 -14.76 -6.79
CA VAL A 131 -7.21 -14.21 -5.47
C VAL A 131 -7.92 -15.01 -4.37
N THR A 132 -7.21 -16.01 -3.86
CA THR A 132 -7.72 -16.96 -2.86
C THR A 132 -7.57 -16.51 -1.41
N ASN A 133 -6.73 -15.51 -1.12
CA ASN A 133 -6.45 -15.03 0.24
C ASN A 133 -5.99 -13.56 0.27
N ALA A 134 -5.97 -12.97 1.47
CA ALA A 134 -5.59 -11.58 1.74
C ALA A 134 -4.17 -11.25 1.22
N SER A 135 -3.19 -12.11 1.50
CA SER A 135 -1.80 -11.89 1.10
C SER A 135 -1.66 -11.86 -0.43
N LEU A 136 -2.41 -12.70 -1.14
CA LEU A 136 -2.41 -12.74 -2.60
C LEU A 136 -3.06 -11.48 -3.19
N CYS A 137 -4.13 -10.98 -2.57
CA CYS A 137 -4.77 -9.72 -2.95
C CYS A 137 -3.78 -8.55 -2.81
N ARG A 138 -3.12 -8.48 -1.65
CA ARG A 138 -2.13 -7.44 -1.37
C ARG A 138 -0.93 -7.52 -2.32
N ARG A 139 -0.47 -8.74 -2.64
CA ARG A 139 0.60 -8.94 -3.62
C ARG A 139 0.21 -8.42 -5.01
N ALA A 140 -1.01 -8.70 -5.48
CA ALA A 140 -1.50 -8.18 -6.75
C ALA A 140 -1.52 -6.63 -6.81
N ILE A 141 -1.88 -5.96 -5.71
CA ILE A 141 -1.79 -4.50 -5.61
C ILE A 141 -0.32 -4.06 -5.64
N ASN A 142 0.53 -4.69 -4.84
CA ASN A 142 1.96 -4.37 -4.77
C ASN A 142 2.66 -4.56 -6.12
N GLU A 143 2.27 -5.54 -6.92
CA GLU A 143 2.80 -5.78 -8.26
C GLU A 143 2.60 -4.57 -9.18
N ILE A 144 1.44 -3.91 -9.12
CA ILE A 144 1.18 -2.67 -9.86
C ILE A 144 2.07 -1.54 -9.35
N TYR A 145 2.19 -1.35 -8.03
CA TYR A 145 3.10 -0.36 -7.45
C TYR A 145 4.58 -0.62 -7.80
N ALA A 146 5.00 -1.89 -7.87
CA ALA A 146 6.36 -2.29 -8.19
C ALA A 146 6.75 -1.84 -9.60
N ARG A 147 5.84 -2.00 -10.58
CA ARG A 147 6.05 -1.55 -11.97
C ARG A 147 6.38 -0.08 -12.11
N HIS A 148 6.00 0.73 -11.12
CA HIS A 148 6.24 2.18 -11.08
C HIS A 148 7.31 2.60 -10.07
N GLY A 149 8.04 1.64 -9.49
CA GLY A 149 9.23 1.91 -8.67
C GLY A 149 8.93 2.22 -7.22
N TYR A 150 7.81 1.75 -6.68
CA TYR A 150 7.56 1.92 -5.25
C TYR A 150 8.64 1.26 -4.39
N ALA A 151 9.17 2.00 -3.42
CA ALA A 151 10.20 1.53 -2.49
C ALA A 151 9.58 0.74 -1.34
N PHE A 152 9.48 -0.58 -1.48
CA PHE A 152 8.98 -1.43 -0.40
C PHE A 152 9.93 -1.45 0.81
N THR A 153 9.34 -1.42 2.01
CA THR A 153 10.06 -1.51 3.30
C THR A 153 9.88 -2.85 4.00
N LYS A 154 8.81 -3.60 3.68
CA LYS A 154 8.59 -4.95 4.20
C LYS A 154 9.54 -5.91 3.50
N GLN A 155 10.35 -6.63 4.27
CA GLN A 155 11.37 -7.56 3.76
C GLN A 155 10.81 -8.55 2.73
N GLU A 156 9.65 -9.13 3.00
CA GLU A 156 8.98 -10.07 2.09
C GLU A 156 8.75 -9.49 0.67
N ASN A 157 8.38 -8.22 0.57
CA ASN A 157 8.14 -7.55 -0.70
C ASN A 157 9.46 -7.15 -1.35
N THR A 158 10.40 -6.65 -0.56
CA THR A 158 11.74 -6.29 -1.03
C THR A 158 12.44 -7.50 -1.64
N ASP A 159 12.42 -8.65 -0.96
CA ASP A 159 13.01 -9.90 -1.45
C ASP A 159 12.31 -10.39 -2.72
N PHE A 160 10.97 -10.39 -2.71
CA PHE A 160 10.19 -10.82 -3.86
C PHE A 160 10.43 -9.94 -5.10
N PHE A 161 10.45 -8.61 -4.98
CA PHE A 161 10.59 -7.76 -6.15
C PHE A 161 12.05 -7.58 -6.61
N ASN A 162 13.03 -7.72 -5.72
CA ASN A 162 14.45 -7.65 -6.08
C ASN A 162 14.94 -8.86 -6.90
N GLN A 163 14.14 -9.91 -7.05
CA GLN A 163 14.43 -10.98 -8.00
C GLN A 163 14.29 -10.52 -9.46
N TYR A 164 13.52 -9.46 -9.72
CA TYR A 164 13.31 -8.93 -11.07
C TYR A 164 14.29 -7.79 -11.37
N ASP A 165 15.07 -7.94 -12.45
CA ASP A 165 16.10 -6.95 -12.79
C ASP A 165 15.53 -5.59 -13.21
N TRP A 166 14.36 -5.56 -13.85
CA TRP A 166 13.69 -4.30 -14.16
C TRP A 166 13.32 -3.52 -12.90
N TYR A 167 12.88 -4.22 -11.83
CA TYR A 167 12.56 -3.57 -10.56
C TYR A 167 13.85 -3.16 -9.86
N LYS A 168 14.85 -4.05 -9.75
CA LYS A 168 16.10 -3.76 -9.05
C LYS A 168 16.80 -2.51 -9.56
N ASN A 169 16.77 -2.28 -10.87
CA ASN A 169 17.52 -1.20 -11.53
C ASN A 169 16.71 0.06 -11.81
N MET A 170 15.42 0.10 -11.48
CA MET A 170 14.60 1.32 -11.67
C MET A 170 14.74 2.32 -10.51
N PRO A 171 14.58 3.63 -10.78
CA PRO A 171 14.48 4.64 -9.73
C PRO A 171 13.38 4.30 -8.72
N LYS A 172 13.66 4.53 -7.44
CA LYS A 172 12.74 4.24 -6.34
C LYS A 172 12.07 5.51 -5.81
N GLU A 173 10.80 5.37 -5.45
CA GLU A 173 9.99 6.41 -4.82
C GLU A 173 9.28 5.82 -3.59
N SER A 174 9.41 6.49 -2.45
CA SER A 174 8.82 6.06 -1.17
C SER A 174 7.41 6.60 -0.94
N ASP A 175 7.02 7.69 -1.61
CA ASP A 175 5.66 8.20 -1.50
C ASP A 175 4.71 7.43 -2.43
N MET A 176 3.82 6.63 -1.83
CA MET A 176 2.80 5.87 -2.56
C MET A 176 1.91 6.74 -3.45
N SER A 177 1.62 7.98 -3.04
CA SER A 177 0.76 8.89 -3.80
C SER A 177 1.46 9.39 -5.05
N VAL A 178 2.76 9.66 -4.96
CA VAL A 178 3.59 10.05 -6.12
C VAL A 178 3.68 8.90 -7.11
N VAL A 179 3.87 7.66 -6.63
CA VAL A 179 3.87 6.46 -7.49
C VAL A 179 2.50 6.24 -8.13
N ALA A 180 1.42 6.28 -7.35
CA ALA A 180 0.06 6.09 -7.84
C ALA A 180 -0.36 7.17 -8.86
N GLY A 181 0.20 8.38 -8.75
CA GLY A 181 0.02 9.44 -9.74
C GLY A 181 0.57 9.12 -11.13
N ARG A 182 1.41 8.09 -11.27
CA ARG A 182 1.98 7.63 -12.54
C ARG A 182 1.21 6.47 -13.16
N PHE A 183 0.21 5.93 -12.47
CA PHE A 183 -0.59 4.81 -12.97
C PHE A 183 -1.35 5.21 -14.22
N SER A 184 -1.43 4.27 -15.17
CA SER A 184 -2.39 4.37 -16.26
C SER A 184 -3.84 4.32 -15.72
N SER A 185 -4.80 4.67 -16.57
CA SER A 185 -6.22 4.55 -16.23
C SER A 185 -6.63 3.11 -15.91
N VAL A 186 -6.01 2.12 -16.59
CA VAL A 186 -6.27 0.70 -16.38
C VAL A 186 -5.73 0.25 -15.03
N GLU A 187 -4.47 0.58 -14.72
CA GLU A 187 -3.84 0.24 -13.44
C GLU A 187 -4.59 0.86 -12.26
N LYS A 188 -5.01 2.13 -12.39
CA LYS A 188 -5.82 2.78 -11.36
C LYS A 188 -7.13 2.03 -11.11
N ALA A 189 -7.87 1.69 -12.17
CA ALA A 189 -9.12 0.93 -12.05
C ALA A 189 -8.89 -0.47 -11.44
N ASN A 190 -7.77 -1.12 -11.79
CA ASN A 190 -7.40 -2.43 -11.25
C ASN A 190 -7.08 -2.37 -9.75
N VAL A 191 -6.30 -1.37 -9.30
CA VAL A 191 -6.01 -1.16 -7.88
C VAL A 191 -7.29 -0.88 -7.10
N GLU A 192 -8.15 0.01 -7.60
CA GLU A 192 -9.44 0.32 -6.96
C GLU A 192 -10.31 -0.93 -6.83
N LYS A 193 -10.37 -1.76 -7.87
CA LYS A 193 -11.15 -3.01 -7.85
C LYS A 193 -10.59 -4.04 -6.88
N LEU A 194 -9.26 -4.22 -6.84
CA LEU A 194 -8.60 -5.10 -5.88
C LEU A 194 -8.81 -4.65 -4.43
N GLN A 195 -8.72 -3.35 -4.16
CA GLN A 195 -9.02 -2.77 -2.84
C GLN A 195 -10.49 -2.97 -2.45
N ALA A 196 -11.42 -2.74 -3.37
CA ALA A 196 -12.84 -2.99 -3.14
C ALA A 196 -13.10 -4.48 -2.83
N TYR A 197 -12.44 -5.39 -3.56
CA TYR A 197 -12.51 -6.83 -3.30
C TYR A 197 -11.95 -7.18 -1.91
N GLU A 198 -10.77 -6.68 -1.56
CA GLU A 198 -10.15 -6.83 -0.23
C GLU A 198 -11.09 -6.39 0.90
N ASN A 199 -11.68 -5.19 0.78
CA ASN A 199 -12.65 -4.64 1.74
C ASN A 199 -13.91 -5.52 1.84
N SER A 200 -14.44 -6.00 0.69
CA SER A 200 -15.62 -6.86 0.66
C SER A 200 -15.42 -8.21 1.38
N LYS A 201 -14.16 -8.68 1.45
CA LYS A 201 -13.77 -9.91 2.15
C LYS A 201 -13.41 -9.68 3.62
N GLY A 202 -13.30 -8.42 4.07
CA GLY A 202 -12.82 -8.08 5.40
C GLY A 202 -11.33 -8.37 5.59
N TRP A 203 -10.54 -8.23 4.51
CA TRP A 203 -9.09 -8.47 4.51
C TRP A 203 -8.25 -7.20 4.70
N SER A 204 -8.91 -6.05 4.86
CA SER A 204 -8.31 -4.73 5.07
C SER A 204 -7.59 -4.58 6.40
#